data_AF-A0AAJ6N8S3-F1
#
_entry.id   AF-A0AAJ6N8S3-F1
#
_cell.length_a   1.000
_cell.length_b   1.000
_cell.length_c   1.000
_cell.angle_alpha   90.00
_cell.angle_beta   90.00
_cell.angle_gamma   90.00
#
_symmetry.space_group_name_H-M   'P 1'
#
loop_
_entity.id
_entity.type
_entity.pdbx_description
1 polymer ?
#
loop_
_entity_poly.entity_id
_entity_poly.type
_entity_poly.pdbx_seq_one_letter_code
_entity_poly.pdbx_strand_id
1 'polypeptide(L)'
;MDCTITGIISLISAITGFIAIIIAVYQLNGLKKSINNASLMSNFNIEFELNKRKQRLADIRVKVFELIDGRSRSELSDKEKSLIKILDSHQKEAFEDYLNAFDRLAYFILNNKLNEEDFRLDYREMLADTIENDEQDFFKIGTRYRNMVKLNGQWKDK
;
A
#
# COMPACT_ATOMS: atom_id res chain seq x y z
N MET A 1 20.79 2.85 -65.04
CA MET A 1 20.52 3.98 -64.13
C MET A 1 19.80 3.53 -62.86
N ASP A 2 19.11 2.38 -62.90
CA ASP A 2 18.31 1.89 -61.77
C ASP A 2 19.15 1.35 -60.60
N CYS A 3 20.29 0.70 -60.87
CA CYS A 3 21.13 0.09 -59.83
C CYS A 3 21.71 1.12 -58.82
N THR A 4 22.03 2.33 -59.28
CA THR A 4 22.54 3.42 -58.43
C THR A 4 21.43 4.07 -57.59
N ILE A 5 20.20 4.15 -58.13
CA ILE A 5 19.04 4.71 -57.44
C ILE A 5 18.60 3.78 -56.30
N THR A 6 18.55 2.47 -56.55
CA THR A 6 18.21 1.48 -55.50
C THR A 6 19.24 1.48 -54.36
N GLY A 7 20.53 1.65 -54.68
CA GLY A 7 21.59 1.78 -53.68
C GLY A 7 21.39 3.01 -52.76
N ILE A 8 21.08 4.17 -53.33
CA ILE A 8 20.84 5.41 -52.56
C ILE A 8 19.59 5.28 -51.67
N ILE A 9 18.50 4.68 -52.17
CA ILE A 9 17.28 4.46 -51.39
C ILE A 9 17.53 3.51 -50.20
N SER A 10 18.32 2.45 -50.40
CA SER A 10 18.69 1.52 -49.33
C SER A 10 19.53 2.20 -48.24
N LEU A 11 20.44 3.11 -48.61
CA LEU A 11 21.26 3.87 -47.68
C LEU A 11 20.41 4.83 -46.83
N ILE A 12 19.48 5.55 -47.44
CA ILE A 12 18.55 6.46 -46.74
C ILE A 12 17.65 5.66 -45.78
N SER A 13 17.19 4.48 -46.21
CA SER A 13 16.38 3.57 -45.37
C SER A 13 17.18 3.05 -44.17
N ALA A 14 18.47 2.74 -44.34
CA ALA A 14 19.34 2.34 -43.25
C ALA A 14 19.57 3.48 -42.24
N ILE A 15 19.78 4.71 -42.71
CA ILE A 15 19.96 5.88 -41.85
C ILE A 15 18.70 6.19 -41.04
N THR A 16 17.53 6.17 -41.70
CA THR A 16 16.24 6.40 -41.03
C THR A 16 15.92 5.32 -40.00
N GLY A 17 16.22 4.05 -40.29
CA GLY A 17 16.12 2.96 -39.31
C GLY A 17 17.02 3.17 -38.08
N PHE A 18 18.26 3.62 -38.29
CA PHE A 18 19.19 3.90 -37.19
C PHE A 18 18.72 5.05 -36.30
N ILE A 19 18.20 6.13 -36.90
CA ILE A 19 17.61 7.26 -36.17
C ILE A 19 16.38 6.80 -35.38
N ALA A 20 15.52 5.96 -35.95
CA ALA A 20 14.35 5.42 -35.27
C ALA A 20 14.74 4.58 -34.03
N ILE A 21 15.81 3.78 -34.11
CA ILE A 21 16.34 3.02 -32.97
C ILE A 21 16.80 3.97 -31.86
N ILE A 22 17.54 5.03 -32.19
CA ILE A 22 17.99 6.02 -31.21
C ILE A 22 16.79 6.66 -30.50
N ILE A 23 15.78 7.10 -31.26
CA ILE A 23 14.56 7.70 -30.70
C ILE A 23 13.83 6.69 -29.79
N ALA A 24 13.71 5.43 -30.21
CA ALA A 24 13.07 4.37 -29.41
C ALA A 24 13.81 4.14 -28.08
N VAL A 25 15.15 4.14 -28.08
CA VAL A 25 15.95 4.01 -26.85
C VAL A 25 15.70 5.19 -25.90
N TYR A 26 15.64 6.42 -26.42
CA TYR A 26 15.30 7.59 -25.61
C TYR A 26 13.88 7.52 -25.03
N GLN A 27 12.89 7.09 -25.82
CA GLN A 27 11.51 6.91 -25.36
C GLN A 27 11.41 5.83 -24.28
N LEU A 28 12.08 4.69 -24.45
CA LEU A 28 12.12 3.61 -23.45
C LEU A 28 12.74 4.07 -22.13
N ASN A 29 13.81 4.87 -22.19
CA ASN A 29 14.43 5.43 -20.99
C ASN A 29 13.49 6.45 -20.28
N GLY A 30 12.78 7.28 -21.05
CA GLY A 30 11.76 8.19 -20.52
C GLY A 30 10.59 7.46 -19.86
N LEU A 31 10.10 6.39 -20.50
CA LEU A 31 9.05 5.52 -19.96
C LEU A 31 9.50 4.81 -18.69
N LYS A 32 10.71 4.25 -18.67
CA LYS A 32 11.27 3.60 -17.46
C LYS A 32 11.33 4.57 -16.29
N LYS A 33 11.79 5.81 -16.52
CA LYS A 33 11.82 6.85 -15.47
C LYS A 33 10.41 7.24 -15.01
N SER A 34 9.47 7.39 -15.95
CA SER A 34 8.08 7.72 -15.64
C SER A 34 7.39 6.61 -14.83
N ILE A 35 7.60 5.34 -15.20
CA ILE A 35 7.08 4.17 -14.47
C ILE A 35 7.67 4.11 -13.06
N ASN A 36 8.98 4.33 -12.90
CA ASN A 36 9.62 4.35 -11.58
C ASN A 36 9.06 5.48 -10.69
N ASN A 37 8.89 6.68 -11.25
CA ASN A 37 8.31 7.80 -10.51
C ASN A 37 6.84 7.56 -10.14
N ALA A 38 6.07 6.95 -11.04
CA ALA A 38 4.68 6.58 -10.77
C ALA A 38 4.58 5.50 -9.69
N SER A 39 5.49 4.52 -9.70
CA SER A 39 5.62 3.50 -8.65
C SER A 39 5.96 4.13 -7.31
N LEU A 40 6.91 5.07 -7.26
CA LEU A 40 7.27 5.76 -6.02
C LEU A 40 6.12 6.61 -5.48
N MET A 41 5.39 7.31 -6.34
CA MET A 41 4.19 8.06 -5.96
C MET A 41 3.09 7.13 -5.43
N SER A 42 2.88 5.98 -6.07
CA SER A 42 1.95 4.96 -5.60
C SER A 42 2.32 4.43 -4.22
N ASN A 43 3.61 4.16 -3.99
CA ASN A 43 4.13 3.74 -2.69
C ASN A 43 3.79 4.80 -1.64
N PHE A 44 4.26 6.03 -1.86
CA PHE A 44 4.05 7.14 -0.94
C PHE A 44 2.57 7.37 -0.62
N ASN A 45 1.68 7.29 -1.62
CA ASN A 45 0.25 7.45 -1.41
C ASN A 45 -0.33 6.35 -0.52
N ILE A 46 0.07 5.08 -0.71
CA ILE A 46 -0.42 3.97 0.11
C ILE A 46 0.10 4.09 1.55
N GLU A 47 1.38 4.44 1.73
CA GLU A 47 1.96 4.66 3.05
C GLU A 47 1.29 5.82 3.78
N PHE A 48 1.10 6.93 3.08
CA PHE A 48 0.38 8.10 3.60
C PHE A 48 -1.05 7.73 4.01
N GLU A 49 -1.76 6.97 3.18
CA GLU A 49 -3.09 6.47 3.48
C GLU A 49 -3.12 5.56 4.72
N LEU A 50 -2.15 4.65 4.84
CA LEU A 50 -2.04 3.74 5.99
C LEU A 50 -1.77 4.53 7.27
N ASN A 51 -0.81 5.47 7.23
CA ASN A 51 -0.46 6.33 8.35
C ASN A 51 -1.61 7.24 8.77
N LYS A 52 -2.36 7.81 7.81
CA LYS A 52 -3.56 8.62 8.09
C LYS A 52 -4.64 7.81 8.81
N ARG A 53 -4.86 6.55 8.42
CA ARG A 53 -5.82 5.65 9.09
C ARG A 53 -5.34 5.25 10.49
N LYS A 54 -4.04 4.98 10.64
CA LYS A 54 -3.40 4.73 11.95
C LYS A 54 -3.53 5.93 12.90
N GLN A 55 -3.34 7.15 12.37
CA GLN A 55 -3.54 8.38 13.14
C GLN A 55 -5.00 8.52 13.59
N ARG A 56 -5.98 8.28 12.69
CA ARG A 56 -7.41 8.30 13.06
C ARG A 56 -7.73 7.34 14.21
N LEU A 57 -7.12 6.15 14.23
CA LEU A 57 -7.27 5.20 15.34
C LEU A 57 -6.67 5.73 16.65
N ALA A 58 -5.50 6.36 16.58
CA ALA A 58 -4.87 6.99 17.73
C ALA A 58 -5.73 8.13 18.29
N ASP A 59 -6.27 8.99 17.43
CA ASP A 59 -7.14 10.12 17.82
C ASP A 59 -8.40 9.65 18.54
N ILE A 60 -9.03 8.55 18.07
CA ILE A 60 -10.19 7.96 18.74
C ILE A 60 -9.79 7.41 20.11
N ARG A 61 -8.64 6.73 20.21
CA ARG A 61 -8.13 6.20 21.48
C ARG A 61 -7.86 7.31 22.49
N VAL A 62 -7.28 8.43 22.05
CA VAL A 62 -7.05 9.61 22.90
C VAL A 62 -8.38 10.15 23.43
N LYS A 63 -9.39 10.33 22.56
CA LYS A 63 -10.72 10.81 22.98
C LYS A 63 -11.37 9.88 24.01
N VAL A 64 -11.25 8.55 23.83
CA VAL A 64 -11.75 7.58 24.80
C VAL A 64 -11.00 7.73 26.14
N PHE A 65 -9.68 7.88 26.10
CA PHE A 65 -8.87 8.07 27.31
C PHE A 65 -9.22 9.37 28.05
N GLU A 66 -9.40 10.48 27.31
CA GLU A 66 -9.84 11.78 27.86
C GLU A 66 -11.22 11.70 28.52
N LEU A 67 -12.16 10.93 27.93
CA LEU A 67 -13.48 10.73 28.53
C LEU A 67 -13.43 9.87 29.80
N ILE A 68 -12.54 8.88 29.83
CA ILE A 68 -12.36 8.02 31.01
C ILE A 68 -11.68 8.80 32.13
N ASP A 69 -10.67 9.62 31.82
CA ASP A 69 -9.93 10.47 32.76
C ASP A 69 -9.44 9.71 34.01
N GLY A 70 -8.92 8.50 33.82
CA GLY A 70 -8.43 7.63 34.90
C GLY A 70 -9.52 6.99 35.78
N ARG A 71 -10.80 7.26 35.52
CA ARG A 71 -11.95 6.66 36.23
C ARG A 71 -12.25 5.25 35.72
N SER A 72 -12.95 4.44 36.51
CA SER A 72 -13.52 3.18 36.02
C SER A 72 -14.71 3.46 35.10
N ARG A 73 -14.94 2.62 34.08
CA ARG A 73 -16.14 2.69 33.21
C ARG A 73 -17.46 2.66 34.01
N SER A 74 -17.45 2.09 35.23
CA SER A 74 -18.62 2.08 36.12
C SER A 74 -18.98 3.45 36.69
N GLU A 75 -17.99 4.31 36.90
CA GLU A 75 -18.09 5.64 37.54
C GLU A 75 -18.53 6.74 36.56
N LEU A 76 -18.61 6.41 35.28
CA LEU A 76 -19.01 7.33 34.23
C LEU A 76 -20.52 7.60 34.25
N SER A 77 -20.90 8.83 33.91
CA SER A 77 -22.29 9.20 33.67
C SER A 77 -22.86 8.44 32.46
N ASP A 78 -24.19 8.32 32.39
CA ASP A 78 -24.85 7.67 31.26
C ASP A 78 -24.52 8.36 29.92
N LYS A 79 -24.33 9.68 29.95
CA LYS A 79 -23.90 10.46 28.77
C LYS A 79 -22.48 10.06 28.33
N GLU A 80 -21.52 10.01 29.24
CA GLU A 80 -20.15 9.57 28.93
C GLU A 80 -20.10 8.12 28.43
N LYS A 81 -20.86 7.22 29.06
CA LYS A 81 -21.01 5.82 28.60
C LYS A 81 -21.55 5.75 27.18
N SER A 82 -22.56 6.56 26.86
CA SER A 82 -23.12 6.62 25.50
C SER A 82 -22.11 7.14 24.47
N LEU A 83 -21.31 8.15 24.83
CA LEU A 83 -20.24 8.69 23.97
C LEU A 83 -19.13 7.67 23.73
N ILE A 84 -18.68 6.96 24.77
CA ILE A 84 -17.70 5.88 24.62
C ILE A 84 -18.24 4.79 23.70
N LYS A 85 -19.50 4.40 23.82
CA LYS A 85 -20.10 3.40 22.92
C LYS A 85 -20.07 3.86 21.46
N ILE A 86 -20.33 5.14 21.19
CA ILE A 86 -20.24 5.71 19.84
C ILE A 86 -18.79 5.70 19.35
N LEU A 87 -17.83 6.09 20.21
CA LEU A 87 -16.41 6.06 19.88
C LEU A 87 -15.89 4.64 19.64
N ASP A 88 -16.30 3.66 20.43
CA ASP A 88 -15.97 2.24 20.24
C ASP A 88 -16.48 1.76 18.86
N SER A 89 -17.69 2.18 18.45
CA SER A 89 -18.22 1.90 17.11
C SER A 89 -17.38 2.54 15.99
N HIS A 90 -16.99 3.81 16.15
CA HIS A 90 -16.12 4.48 15.18
C HIS A 90 -14.70 3.91 15.16
N GLN A 91 -14.20 3.43 16.30
CA GLN A 91 -12.90 2.77 16.39
C GLN A 91 -12.92 1.48 15.58
N LYS A 92 -13.98 0.69 15.70
CA LYS A 92 -14.15 -0.53 14.89
C LYS A 92 -14.18 -0.22 13.40
N GLU A 93 -14.98 0.75 12.98
CA GLU A 93 -15.04 1.19 11.58
C GLU A 93 -13.67 1.65 11.07
N ALA A 94 -12.98 2.51 11.83
CA ALA A 94 -11.64 2.99 11.48
C ALA A 94 -10.60 1.86 11.43
N PHE A 95 -10.76 0.82 12.25
CA PHE A 95 -9.88 -0.35 12.24
C PHE A 95 -10.12 -1.20 10.99
N GLU A 96 -11.38 -1.43 10.61
CA GLU A 96 -11.71 -2.12 9.36
C GLU A 96 -11.17 -1.36 8.14
N ASP A 97 -11.27 -0.03 8.12
CA ASP A 97 -10.68 0.83 7.09
C ASP A 97 -9.16 0.68 7.02
N TYR A 98 -8.49 0.64 8.18
CA TYR A 98 -7.05 0.40 8.28
C TYR A 98 -6.67 -0.97 7.71
N LEU A 99 -7.38 -2.04 8.08
CA LEU A 99 -7.13 -3.38 7.57
C LEU A 99 -7.36 -3.47 6.05
N ASN A 100 -8.39 -2.80 5.52
CA ASN A 100 -8.64 -2.74 4.08
C ASN A 100 -7.48 -2.07 3.32
N ALA A 101 -6.89 -1.02 3.90
CA ALA A 101 -5.71 -0.36 3.35
C ALA A 101 -4.50 -1.29 3.33
N PHE A 102 -4.28 -1.97 4.46
CA PHE A 102 -3.12 -2.84 4.63
C PHE A 102 -3.22 -4.09 3.74
N ASP A 103 -4.42 -4.67 3.57
CA ASP A 103 -4.62 -5.77 2.63
C ASP A 103 -4.40 -5.36 1.17
N ARG A 104 -4.79 -4.13 0.81
CA ARG A 104 -4.48 -3.57 -0.51
C ARG A 104 -2.98 -3.35 -0.72
N LEU A 105 -2.26 -2.88 0.31
CA LEU A 105 -0.80 -2.81 0.28
C LEU A 105 -0.19 -4.22 0.06
N ALA A 106 -0.65 -5.19 0.84
CA ALA A 106 -0.19 -6.58 0.72
C ALA A 106 -0.46 -7.16 -0.68
N TYR A 107 -1.61 -6.85 -1.29
CA TYR A 107 -1.91 -7.20 -2.68
C TYR A 107 -0.88 -6.62 -3.65
N PHE A 108 -0.49 -5.34 -3.52
CA PHE A 108 0.48 -4.74 -4.43
C PHE A 108 1.89 -5.34 -4.28
N ILE A 109 2.30 -5.66 -3.06
CA ILE A 109 3.57 -6.36 -2.78
C ILE A 109 3.56 -7.75 -3.41
N LEU A 110 2.52 -8.55 -3.15
CA LEU A 110 2.39 -9.93 -3.67
C LEU A 110 2.37 -10.00 -5.20
N ASN A 111 1.97 -8.93 -5.88
CA ASN A 111 1.91 -8.85 -7.34
C ASN A 111 3.14 -8.16 -7.97
N ASN A 112 4.24 -8.01 -7.23
CA ASN A 112 5.49 -7.37 -7.68
C ASN A 112 5.26 -5.95 -8.23
N LYS A 113 4.24 -5.25 -7.72
CA LYS A 113 3.99 -3.84 -8.08
C LYS A 113 4.83 -2.90 -7.22
N LEU A 114 5.28 -3.37 -6.06
CA LEU A 114 6.20 -2.69 -5.16
C LEU A 114 7.43 -3.58 -4.94
N ASN A 115 8.54 -2.98 -4.55
CA ASN A 115 9.74 -3.71 -4.16
C ASN A 115 9.50 -4.43 -2.83
N GLU A 116 9.46 -5.76 -2.83
CA GLU A 116 9.16 -6.55 -1.62
C GLU A 116 10.18 -6.30 -0.51
N GLU A 117 11.48 -6.19 -0.82
CA GLU A 117 12.54 -6.09 0.18
C GLU A 117 12.46 -4.79 0.99
N ASP A 118 12.21 -3.67 0.30
CA ASP A 118 12.04 -2.36 0.95
C ASP A 118 10.87 -2.42 1.94
N PHE A 119 9.73 -2.97 1.52
CA PHE A 119 8.53 -3.04 2.35
C PHE A 119 8.62 -4.11 3.45
N ARG A 120 9.36 -5.20 3.23
CA ARG A 120 9.53 -6.24 4.24
C ARG A 120 10.29 -5.70 5.45
N LEU A 121 11.32 -4.88 5.24
CA LEU A 121 12.08 -4.28 6.34
C LEU A 121 11.20 -3.37 7.20
N ASP A 122 10.37 -2.55 6.56
CA ASP A 122 9.60 -1.52 7.27
C ASP A 122 8.26 -2.03 7.83
N TYR A 123 7.63 -3.03 7.19
CA TYR A 123 6.26 -3.42 7.51
C TYR A 123 6.10 -4.86 8.04
N ARG A 124 7.14 -5.69 8.06
CA ARG A 124 7.02 -7.09 8.54
C ARG A 124 6.52 -7.17 9.96
N GLU A 125 7.12 -6.42 10.88
CA GLU A 125 6.70 -6.42 12.29
C GLU A 125 5.28 -5.88 12.44
N MET A 126 4.98 -4.76 11.77
CA MET A 126 3.63 -4.19 11.79
C MET A 126 2.56 -5.16 11.28
N LEU A 127 2.86 -5.90 10.21
CA LEU A 127 1.96 -6.90 9.64
C LEU A 127 1.77 -8.09 10.60
N ALA A 128 2.87 -8.59 11.18
CA ALA A 128 2.83 -9.69 12.13
C ALA A 128 2.03 -9.30 13.39
N ASP A 129 2.34 -8.15 13.99
CA ASP A 129 1.65 -7.62 15.16
C ASP A 129 0.15 -7.41 14.92
N THR A 130 -0.21 -6.91 13.73
CA THR A 130 -1.63 -6.68 13.38
C THR A 130 -2.40 -7.99 13.29
N ILE A 131 -1.77 -9.07 12.80
CA ILE A 131 -2.41 -10.38 12.65
C ILE A 131 -2.43 -11.14 13.98
N GLU A 132 -1.34 -11.11 14.73
CA GLU A 132 -1.16 -11.90 15.95
C GLU A 132 -1.91 -11.32 17.15
N ASN A 133 -2.02 -9.99 17.23
CA ASN A 133 -2.73 -9.29 18.30
C ASN A 133 -4.18 -8.93 17.91
N ASP A 134 -4.78 -9.68 16.98
CA ASP A 134 -6.16 -9.48 16.57
C ASP A 134 -7.15 -10.02 17.61
N GLU A 135 -7.63 -9.13 18.48
CA GLU A 135 -8.66 -9.43 19.47
C GLU A 135 -10.06 -9.60 18.85
N GLN A 136 -10.26 -9.22 17.58
CA GLN A 136 -11.58 -9.17 16.93
C GLN A 136 -11.82 -10.30 15.93
N ASP A 137 -10.92 -11.28 15.85
CA ASP A 137 -11.04 -12.49 15.03
C ASP A 137 -11.18 -12.23 13.51
N PHE A 138 -10.71 -11.08 13.02
CA PHE A 138 -10.65 -10.74 11.61
C PHE A 138 -9.78 -11.69 10.78
N PHE A 139 -8.78 -12.36 11.34
CA PHE A 139 -7.83 -13.22 10.60
C PHE A 139 -8.12 -14.74 10.69
N LYS A 140 -9.31 -15.14 11.14
CA LYS A 140 -9.73 -16.55 11.15
C LYS A 140 -9.92 -17.16 9.75
N ILE A 141 -10.16 -18.48 9.72
CA ILE A 141 -10.45 -19.24 8.48
C ILE A 141 -11.56 -18.55 7.68
N GLY A 142 -11.29 -18.28 6.41
CA GLY A 142 -12.22 -17.58 5.52
C GLY A 142 -12.15 -16.05 5.57
N THR A 143 -11.15 -15.48 6.25
CA THR A 143 -10.94 -14.02 6.32
C THR A 143 -11.02 -13.34 4.94
N ARG A 144 -11.52 -12.10 4.96
CA ARG A 144 -11.47 -11.19 3.80
C ARG A 144 -10.07 -10.63 3.56
N TYR A 145 -9.19 -10.64 4.57
CA TYR A 145 -7.84 -10.08 4.54
C TYR A 145 -6.79 -11.12 4.12
N ARG A 146 -7.06 -11.80 3.00
CA ARG A 146 -6.27 -12.95 2.55
C ARG A 146 -4.87 -12.56 2.09
N ASN A 147 -4.71 -11.34 1.57
CA ASN A 147 -3.40 -10.89 1.08
C ASN A 147 -2.46 -10.63 2.26
N MET A 148 -2.97 -10.03 3.35
CA MET A 148 -2.20 -9.86 4.59
C MET A 148 -1.70 -11.20 5.15
N VAL A 149 -2.60 -12.18 5.29
CA VAL A 149 -2.24 -13.51 5.81
C VAL A 149 -1.21 -14.20 4.92
N LYS A 150 -1.43 -14.16 3.60
CA LYS A 150 -0.51 -14.75 2.63
C LYS A 150 0.87 -14.10 2.67
N LEU A 151 0.93 -12.78 2.71
CA LEU A 151 2.19 -12.03 2.76
C LEU A 151 2.93 -12.28 4.09
N ASN A 152 2.21 -12.30 5.21
CA ASN A 152 2.79 -12.63 6.52
C ASN A 152 3.40 -14.04 6.51
N GLY A 153 2.72 -15.02 5.91
CA GLY A 153 3.28 -16.37 5.73
C GLY A 153 4.59 -16.34 4.93
N GLN A 154 4.60 -15.68 3.77
CA GLN A 154 5.81 -15.56 2.93
C GLN A 154 6.98 -14.89 3.67
N TRP A 155 6.69 -13.89 4.50
CA TRP A 155 7.71 -13.21 5.29
C TRP A 155 8.14 -13.95 6.54
N LYS A 156 7.34 -14.87 7.09
CA LYS A 156 7.75 -15.74 8.20
C LYS A 156 8.68 -16.86 7.76
N ASP A 157 8.50 -17.35 6.54
CA ASP A 157 9.30 -18.42 5.95
C ASP A 157 10.67 -17.95 5.41
N LYS A 158 10.92 -16.62 5.41
CA LYS A 158 12.16 -15.94 5.00
C LYS A 158 12.92 -15.37 6.20
#